data_AF-A0A7Y8M5E9-F1
#
_entry.id   AF-A0A7Y8M5E9-F1
#
_cell.length_a   1.000
_cell.length_b   1.000
_cell.length_c   1.000
_cell.angle_alpha   90.00
_cell.angle_beta   90.00
_cell.angle_gamma   90.00
#
_symmetry.space_group_name_H-M   'P 1'
#
loop_
_entity.id
_entity.type
_entity.pdbx_description
1 polymer ?
#
loop_
_entity_poly.entity_id
_entity_poly.type
_entity_poly.pdbx_seq_one_letter_code
_entity_poly.pdbx_strand_id
1 'polypeptide(L)'
;MKIQKTSKLAFSVIAISLATAFSLPAAHAGAIHDSNLFTTVFPGNDDGYVGPVSIGFTLNFFGNNWSQLYVNNNGNVTFTQGLSTYTPYGIT
;
A
#
# COMPACT_ATOMS: atom_id res chain seq x y z
N MET A 1 18.55 41.74 35.92
CA MET A 1 17.85 40.44 35.94
C MET A 1 17.54 40.04 34.49
N LYS A 2 17.87 38.81 34.09
CA LYS A 2 18.05 38.35 32.68
C LYS A 2 16.74 38.24 31.87
N ILE A 3 16.74 38.82 30.66
CA ILE A 3 15.74 38.61 29.60
C ILE A 3 16.43 37.95 28.40
N GLN A 4 16.47 36.61 28.31
CA GLN A 4 17.06 35.85 27.17
C GLN A 4 16.56 34.38 27.09
N LYS A 5 15.31 34.06 27.46
CA LYS A 5 14.82 32.66 27.49
C LYS A 5 13.89 32.25 26.34
N THR A 6 13.22 33.19 25.69
CA THR A 6 12.19 32.89 24.68
C THR A 6 12.75 32.55 23.30
N SER A 7 13.86 33.14 22.88
CA SER A 7 14.51 32.84 21.59
C SER A 7 15.11 31.43 21.53
N LYS A 8 15.72 30.96 22.62
CA LYS A 8 16.33 29.61 22.71
C LYS A 8 15.31 28.47 22.61
N LEU A 9 14.08 28.72 23.07
CA LEU A 9 12.99 27.76 22.99
C LEU A 9 12.48 27.60 21.55
N ALA A 10 12.28 28.72 20.84
CA ALA A 10 11.85 28.71 19.43
C ALA A 10 12.90 28.05 18.50
N PHE A 11 14.19 28.33 18.73
CA PHE A 11 15.27 27.67 17.99
C PHE A 11 15.35 26.15 18.26
N SER A 12 15.06 25.71 19.49
CA SER A 12 15.05 24.27 19.82
C SER A 12 13.91 23.53 19.14
N VAL A 13 12.71 24.13 19.06
CA VAL A 13 11.55 23.47 18.41
C VAL A 13 11.77 23.28 16.91
N ILE A 14 12.37 24.26 16.23
CA ILE A 14 12.70 24.18 14.79
C ILE A 14 13.82 23.14 14.52
N ALA A 15 14.83 23.07 15.39
CA ALA A 15 15.90 22.09 15.25
C ALA A 15 15.40 20.64 15.47
N ILE A 16 14.47 20.44 16.41
CA ILE A 16 13.89 19.12 16.70
C ILE A 16 12.99 18.64 15.54
N SER A 17 12.14 19.52 14.98
CA SER A 17 11.28 19.15 13.84
C SER A 17 12.05 18.94 12.54
N LEU A 18 13.20 19.59 12.36
CA LEU A 18 14.09 19.31 11.23
C LEU A 18 14.84 17.97 11.38
N ALA A 19 15.20 17.59 12.61
CA ALA A 19 15.87 16.31 12.90
C ALA A 19 14.92 15.10 12.73
N THR A 20 13.63 15.23 13.05
CA THR A 20 12.66 14.14 12.84
C THR A 20 12.32 13.92 11.37
N ALA A 21 12.34 14.97 10.54
CA ALA A 21 12.09 14.85 9.09
C ALA A 21 13.19 14.09 8.33
N PHE A 22 14.42 14.04 8.87
CA PHE A 22 15.56 13.35 8.26
C PHE A 22 15.61 11.84 8.53
N SER A 23 14.69 11.31 9.34
CA SER A 23 14.67 9.88 9.71
C SER A 23 13.76 9.03 8.81
N LEU A 24 13.23 9.59 7.72
CA LEU A 24 12.43 8.81 6.77
C LEU A 24 13.36 7.94 5.91
N PRO A 25 13.15 6.62 5.85
CA PRO A 25 13.90 5.79 4.92
C PRO A 25 13.60 6.26 3.49
N ALA A 26 14.64 6.42 2.68
CA ALA A 26 14.49 6.69 1.26
C ALA A 26 13.73 5.51 0.61
N ALA A 27 12.59 5.80 -0.03
CA ALA A 27 11.90 4.82 -0.85
C ALA A 27 12.80 4.48 -2.03
N HIS A 28 13.31 3.24 -2.07
CA HIS A 28 14.16 2.78 -3.16
C HIS A 28 13.27 2.32 -4.32
N ALA A 29 13.25 3.09 -5.41
CA ALA A 29 12.66 2.65 -6.67
C ALA A 29 13.60 1.64 -7.35
N GLY A 30 13.45 0.37 -7.00
CA GLY A 30 14.12 -0.76 -7.63
C GLY A 30 13.10 -1.84 -8.00
N ALA A 31 13.48 -2.79 -8.86
CA ALA A 31 12.64 -3.96 -9.09
C ALA A 31 12.54 -4.79 -7.81
N ILE A 32 11.37 -5.32 -7.50
CA ILE A 32 11.18 -6.19 -6.34
C ILE A 32 11.68 -7.58 -6.72
N HIS A 33 12.87 -7.94 -6.25
CA HIS A 33 13.52 -9.23 -6.55
C HIS A 33 13.46 -10.24 -5.40
N ASP A 34 12.94 -9.84 -4.24
CA ASP A 34 12.88 -10.71 -3.07
C ASP A 34 11.71 -11.69 -3.20
N SER A 35 12.03 -12.99 -3.23
CA SER A 35 11.06 -14.06 -3.35
C SER A 35 10.09 -14.12 -2.17
N ASN A 36 10.48 -13.63 -0.99
CA ASN A 36 9.64 -13.65 0.21
C ASN A 36 8.55 -12.56 0.18
N LEU A 37 8.66 -11.56 -0.70
CA LEU A 37 7.57 -10.64 -1.00
C LEU A 37 6.46 -11.29 -1.85
N PHE A 38 6.75 -12.38 -2.58
CA PHE A 38 5.79 -13.07 -3.44
C PHE A 38 5.22 -14.32 -2.75
N THR A 39 4.45 -14.12 -1.68
CA THR A 39 3.89 -15.23 -0.88
C THR A 39 2.63 -15.87 -1.45
N THR A 40 1.98 -15.21 -2.42
CA THR A 40 0.78 -15.73 -3.07
C THR A 40 1.14 -16.33 -4.43
N VAL A 41 0.97 -17.64 -4.56
CA VAL A 41 1.13 -18.34 -5.83
C VAL A 41 -0.24 -18.51 -6.48
N PHE A 42 -0.36 -18.03 -7.72
CA PHE A 42 -1.53 -18.30 -8.56
C PHE A 42 -1.22 -19.54 -9.41
N PRO A 43 -1.81 -20.72 -9.13
CA PRO A 43 -1.63 -21.88 -9.98
C PRO A 43 -2.24 -21.60 -11.36
N GLY A 44 -1.48 -21.89 -12.43
CA GLY A 44 -1.99 -21.70 -13.80
C GLY A 44 -3.32 -22.43 -14.01
N ASN A 45 -4.33 -21.69 -14.44
CA ASN A 45 -5.64 -22.19 -14.85
C ASN A 45 -6.18 -21.34 -16.01
N ASP A 46 -7.39 -21.64 -16.50
CA ASP A 46 -8.01 -20.94 -17.64
C ASP A 46 -8.99 -19.84 -17.21
N ASP A 47 -9.77 -20.07 -16.14
CA ASP A 47 -10.75 -19.10 -15.63
C ASP A 47 -10.78 -19.00 -14.10
N GLY A 48 -9.71 -19.33 -13.40
CA GLY A 48 -9.71 -19.39 -11.94
C GLY A 48 -9.42 -18.04 -11.27
N TYR A 49 -9.44 -18.06 -9.94
CA TYR A 49 -9.02 -16.91 -9.14
C TYR A 49 -8.24 -17.37 -7.90
N VAL A 50 -7.50 -16.44 -7.31
CA VAL A 50 -6.89 -16.58 -5.99
C VAL A 50 -7.32 -15.41 -5.11
N GLY A 51 -7.49 -15.65 -3.81
CA GLY A 51 -7.72 -14.60 -2.83
C GLY A 51 -8.76 -14.94 -1.77
N PRO A 52 -9.05 -13.98 -0.88
CA PRO A 52 -8.57 -12.59 -0.95
C PRO A 52 -7.07 -12.46 -0.60
N VAL A 53 -6.32 -11.76 -1.45
CA VAL A 53 -4.88 -11.51 -1.35
C VAL A 53 -4.67 -10.11 -0.77
N SER A 54 -3.77 -9.97 0.21
CA SER A 54 -3.42 -8.66 0.78
C SER A 54 -2.62 -7.84 -0.23
N ILE A 55 -3.01 -6.59 -0.47
CA ILE A 55 -2.32 -5.68 -1.39
C ILE A 55 -1.31 -4.76 -0.69
N GLY A 56 -1.20 -4.83 0.63
CA GLY A 56 -0.19 -4.10 1.42
C GLY A 56 -0.50 -2.62 1.67
N PHE A 57 -1.61 -2.10 1.16
CA PHE A 57 -2.09 -0.74 1.41
C PHE A 57 -3.63 -0.71 1.43
N THR A 58 -4.21 0.41 1.86
CA THR A 58 -5.66 0.64 1.77
C THR A 58 -5.97 1.40 0.50
N LEU A 59 -6.74 0.79 -0.41
CA LEU A 59 -7.28 1.41 -1.60
C LEU A 59 -8.70 1.91 -1.30
N ASN A 60 -8.97 3.21 -1.49
CA ASN A 60 -10.34 3.71 -1.53
C ASN A 60 -10.87 3.61 -2.96
N PHE A 61 -11.89 2.79 -3.17
CA PHE A 61 -12.55 2.59 -4.47
C PHE A 61 -14.04 2.90 -4.32
N PHE A 62 -14.50 3.97 -4.99
CA PHE A 62 -15.86 4.48 -4.88
C PHE A 62 -16.36 4.66 -3.43
N GLY A 63 -15.50 5.19 -2.55
CA GLY A 63 -15.84 5.43 -1.15
C GLY A 63 -15.69 4.22 -0.24
N ASN A 64 -15.42 3.03 -0.78
CA ASN A 64 -15.17 1.82 0.00
C ASN A 64 -13.66 1.57 0.16
N ASN A 65 -13.23 1.23 1.37
CA ASN A 65 -11.83 0.95 1.65
C ASN A 65 -11.55 -0.55 1.54
N TRP A 66 -10.56 -0.93 0.74
CA TRP A 66 -10.14 -2.30 0.50
C TRP A 66 -8.65 -2.45 0.79
N SER A 67 -8.29 -3.49 1.54
CA SER A 67 -6.90 -3.90 1.77
C SER A 67 -6.58 -5.27 1.18
N GLN A 68 -7.58 -5.91 0.58
CA GLN A 68 -7.47 -7.22 -0.05
C GLN A 68 -8.32 -7.27 -1.33
N LEU A 69 -7.90 -8.11 -2.28
CA LEU A 69 -8.57 -8.32 -3.56
C LEU A 69 -8.58 -9.82 -3.92
N TYR A 70 -9.53 -10.23 -4.75
CA TYR A 70 -9.42 -11.48 -5.50
C TYR A 70 -8.79 -11.19 -6.86
N VAL A 71 -7.83 -12.01 -7.29
CA VAL A 71 -7.11 -11.85 -8.56
C VAL A 71 -7.49 -13.00 -9.48
N ASN A 72 -7.87 -12.69 -10.72
CA ASN A 72 -8.20 -13.66 -11.75
C ASN A 72 -7.15 -13.64 -12.88
N ASN A 73 -6.91 -14.79 -13.49
CA ASN A 73 -5.87 -15.05 -14.50
C ASN A 73 -6.18 -14.43 -15.88
N ASN A 74 -7.42 -14.02 -16.14
CA ASN A 74 -7.82 -13.22 -17.31
C ASN A 74 -7.55 -11.70 -17.11
N GLY A 75 -6.88 -11.30 -16.00
CA GLY A 75 -6.37 -9.93 -15.81
C GLY A 75 -7.31 -8.96 -15.09
N ASN A 76 -8.35 -9.45 -14.42
CA ASN A 76 -9.23 -8.63 -13.58
C ASN A 76 -9.03 -8.90 -12.09
N VAL A 77 -9.51 -7.93 -11.28
CA VAL A 77 -9.61 -8.05 -9.83
C VAL A 77 -11.02 -7.73 -9.37
N THR A 78 -11.44 -8.38 -8.29
CA THR A 78 -12.73 -8.15 -7.65
C THR A 78 -12.55 -7.97 -6.14
N PHE A 79 -13.52 -7.32 -5.51
CA PHE A 79 -13.40 -6.85 -4.12
C PHE A 79 -14.13 -7.76 -3.12
N THR A 80 -15.27 -8.32 -3.51
CA THR A 80 -16.19 -9.04 -2.62
C THR A 80 -16.09 -10.56 -2.74
N GLN A 81 -15.88 -11.08 -3.94
CA GLN A 81 -15.76 -12.50 -4.24
C GLN A 81 -14.89 -12.74 -5.47
N GLY A 82 -14.32 -13.93 -5.60
CA GLY A 82 -13.64 -14.35 -6.82
C GLY A 82 -14.59 -14.43 -8.02
N LEU A 83 -14.02 -14.17 -9.20
CA LEU A 83 -14.72 -14.26 -10.47
C LEU A 83 -14.07 -15.35 -11.33
N SER A 84 -14.87 -16.32 -11.78
CA SER A 84 -14.44 -17.44 -12.60
C SER A 84 -15.29 -17.50 -13.87
N THR A 85 -14.97 -16.64 -14.84
CA THR A 85 -15.68 -16.54 -16.12
C THR A 85 -14.72 -16.19 -17.23
N TYR A 86 -14.94 -16.80 -18.40
CA TYR A 86 -14.21 -16.51 -19.63
C TYR A 86 -14.39 -15.06 -20.10
N THR A 87 -15.58 -14.48 -19.91
CA THR A 87 -15.88 -13.10 -20.34
C THR A 87 -16.16 -12.22 -19.13
N PRO A 88 -15.32 -11.21 -18.86
CA PRO A 88 -15.56 -10.28 -17.76
C PRO A 88 -16.76 -9.38 -18.07
N TYR A 89 -17.50 -9.02 -17.03
CA TYR A 89 -18.57 -8.01 -17.07
C TYR A 89 -18.19 -6.81 -16.20
N GLY A 90 -18.76 -5.65 -16.50
CA GLY A 90 -18.50 -4.42 -15.76
C GLY A 90 -18.92 -4.55 -14.30
N ILE A 91 -18.19 -3.88 -13.41
CA ILE A 91 -18.58 -3.73 -12.01
C ILE A 91 -19.88 -2.91 -12.00
N THR A 92 -20.95 -3.49 -11.48
CA THR A 92 -22.26 -2.83 -11.31
C THR A 92 -22.39 -2.30 -9.89
#